data_AF-A0A8V0Z354-F1
#
_entry.id   AF-A0A8V0Z354-F1
#
_cell.length_a   1.000
_cell.length_b   1.000
_cell.length_c   1.000
_cell.angle_alpha   90.00
_cell.angle_beta   90.00
_cell.angle_gamma   90.00
#
_symmetry.space_group_name_H-M   'P 1'
#
loop_
_entity.id
_entity.type
_entity.pdbx_description
1 polymer ?
#
loop_
_entity_poly.entity_id
_entity_poly.type
_entity_poly.pdbx_seq_one_letter_code
_entity_poly.pdbx_strand_id
1 'polypeptide(L)'
;HGGGVVLGPAAGLLEELRDFHQRYNQAKVTENRQDYQHGIFQSIGFKEFHEYLVSEGNCSPETSALLLQKGIQALKQVSKRYARRQNKWVRNRFLKRPGPNVPPVYGLEVSDLLRWEEDVLKPALEIVESFIQGRKPPVEPVKMECDVNENKRSHRVCELCNRVIIGDREWAGRVLAGGFDTVITAMHREQCEAVSLAGSAWPDDPQHMILGFQGLFTACA
;
A
#
# COMPACT_ATOMS: atom_id res chain seq x y z
N HIS A 1 4.75 48.27 -5.93
CA HIS A 1 3.66 47.40 -5.45
C HIS A 1 3.33 46.39 -6.53
N GLY A 2 3.68 45.13 -6.32
CA GLY A 2 2.65 44.09 -6.18
C GLY A 2 2.92 42.92 -7.12
N GLY A 3 4.15 42.38 -7.07
CA GLY A 3 4.50 41.13 -7.76
C GLY A 3 4.41 39.99 -6.76
N GLY A 4 3.31 39.24 -6.81
CA GLY A 4 3.04 38.15 -5.88
C GLY A 4 2.25 37.03 -6.55
N VAL A 5 2.69 36.57 -7.72
CA VAL A 5 2.20 35.33 -8.30
C VAL A 5 2.96 34.18 -7.64
N VAL A 6 2.53 33.80 -6.44
CA VAL A 6 2.90 32.50 -5.86
C VAL A 6 1.89 31.49 -6.39
N LEU A 7 2.02 31.13 -7.68
CA LEU A 7 1.38 29.93 -8.22
C LEU A 7 2.23 28.74 -7.80
N GLY A 8 2.04 28.32 -6.55
CA GLY A 8 2.43 26.96 -6.15
C GLY A 8 1.57 25.94 -6.92
N PRO A 9 1.97 24.65 -6.92
CA PRO A 9 1.23 23.54 -7.55
C PRO A 9 -0.22 23.34 -7.04
N ALA A 10 -0.69 24.20 -6.14
CA ALA A 10 -2.02 24.15 -5.53
C ALA A 10 -3.14 24.75 -6.41
N ALA A 11 -2.84 25.69 -7.32
CA ALA A 11 -3.89 26.37 -8.08
C ALA A 11 -4.52 25.47 -9.14
N GLY A 12 -3.72 24.82 -9.99
CA GLY A 12 -4.21 23.93 -11.04
C GLY A 12 -4.83 22.63 -10.49
N LEU A 13 -4.23 22.05 -9.46
CA LEU A 13 -4.73 20.81 -8.85
C LEU A 13 -6.14 20.98 -8.27
N LEU A 14 -6.41 22.08 -7.54
CA LEU A 14 -7.73 22.28 -6.93
C LEU A 14 -8.82 22.50 -7.99
N GLU A 15 -8.50 23.19 -9.09
CA GLU A 15 -9.41 23.35 -10.21
C GLU A 15 -9.73 22.01 -10.88
N GLU A 16 -8.71 21.20 -11.16
CA GLU A 16 -8.86 19.83 -11.68
C GLU A 16 -9.72 18.96 -10.76
N LEU A 17 -9.51 19.04 -9.44
CA LEU A 17 -10.27 18.27 -8.45
C LEU A 17 -11.74 18.69 -8.38
N ARG A 18 -12.02 20.00 -8.48
CA ARG A 18 -13.40 20.53 -8.54
C ARG A 18 -14.10 20.08 -9.80
N ASP A 19 -13.44 20.21 -10.95
CA ASP A 19 -13.99 19.81 -12.24
C ASP A 19 -14.30 18.30 -12.27
N PHE A 20 -13.36 17.49 -11.78
CA PHE A 20 -13.57 16.05 -11.63
C PHE A 20 -14.71 15.73 -10.66
N HIS A 21 -14.80 16.43 -9.54
CA HIS A 21 -15.89 16.20 -8.58
C HIS A 21 -17.26 16.46 -9.22
N GLN A 22 -17.42 17.61 -9.87
CA GLN A 22 -18.67 18.03 -10.50
C GLN A 22 -19.10 17.06 -11.61
N ARG A 23 -18.17 16.71 -12.51
CA ARG A 23 -18.51 15.90 -13.69
C ARG A 23 -18.72 14.42 -13.38
N TYR A 24 -17.95 13.85 -12.45
CA TYR A 24 -17.86 12.39 -12.33
C TYR A 24 -18.23 11.83 -10.95
N ASN A 25 -18.13 12.65 -9.90
CA ASN A 25 -18.30 12.17 -8.55
C ASN A 25 -19.58 12.67 -7.86
N GLN A 26 -20.17 13.77 -8.32
CA GLN A 26 -21.37 14.34 -7.68
C GLN A 26 -22.54 13.35 -7.64
N ALA A 27 -22.88 12.74 -8.78
CA ALA A 27 -23.92 11.71 -8.84
C ALA A 27 -23.59 10.46 -7.98
N LYS A 28 -22.30 10.06 -7.93
CA LYS A 28 -21.86 8.90 -7.13
C LYS A 28 -21.87 9.14 -5.63
N VAL A 29 -21.62 10.38 -5.19
CA VAL A 29 -21.81 10.81 -3.79
C VAL A 29 -23.28 10.72 -3.41
N THR A 30 -24.16 11.27 -4.25
CA THR A 30 -25.62 11.22 -4.01
C THR A 30 -26.15 9.79 -3.92
N GLU A 31 -25.61 8.87 -4.73
CA GLU A 31 -25.98 7.45 -4.72
C GLU A 31 -25.22 6.60 -3.67
N ASN A 32 -24.32 7.20 -2.87
CA ASN A 32 -23.43 6.51 -1.93
C ASN A 32 -22.64 5.32 -2.54
N ARG A 33 -22.28 5.43 -3.83
CA ARG A 33 -21.57 4.39 -4.62
C ARG A 33 -20.09 4.70 -4.83
N GLN A 34 -19.48 5.40 -3.89
CA GLN A 34 -18.09 5.79 -4.01
C GLN A 34 -17.15 4.63 -3.66
N ASP A 35 -16.70 3.91 -4.68
CA ASP A 35 -15.70 2.88 -4.49
C ASP A 35 -14.28 3.47 -4.55
N TYR A 36 -13.79 3.92 -3.39
CA TYR A 36 -12.42 4.41 -3.22
C TYR A 36 -11.36 3.30 -3.29
N GLN A 37 -11.75 2.04 -3.39
CA GLN A 37 -10.83 0.93 -3.50
C GLN A 37 -10.47 0.61 -4.95
N HIS A 38 -11.05 1.28 -5.95
CA HIS A 38 -10.80 0.96 -7.35
C HIS A 38 -10.64 2.19 -8.25
N GLY A 39 -9.90 2.01 -9.34
CA GLY A 39 -9.78 2.98 -10.43
C GLY A 39 -9.19 4.33 -10.03
N ILE A 40 -9.62 5.39 -10.72
CA ILE A 40 -9.13 6.77 -10.54
C ILE A 40 -9.34 7.31 -9.11
N PHE A 41 -10.27 6.73 -8.36
CA PHE A 41 -10.51 7.11 -6.98
C PHE A 41 -9.37 6.73 -6.04
N GLN A 42 -8.45 5.84 -6.43
CA GLN A 42 -7.25 5.51 -5.67
C GLN A 42 -6.11 6.55 -5.80
N SER A 43 -6.24 7.52 -6.72
CA SER A 43 -5.22 8.53 -6.96
C SER A 43 -4.99 9.41 -5.72
N ILE A 44 -3.71 9.66 -5.42
CA ILE A 44 -3.30 10.59 -4.36
C ILE A 44 -3.73 12.00 -4.77
N GLY A 45 -4.41 12.71 -3.89
CA GLY A 45 -4.93 14.06 -4.13
C GLY A 45 -6.45 14.12 -4.17
N PHE A 46 -7.15 13.06 -4.59
CA PHE A 46 -8.62 13.12 -4.63
C PHE A 46 -9.24 12.85 -3.26
N LYS A 47 -8.85 11.75 -2.61
CA LYS A 47 -9.42 11.32 -1.31
C LYS A 47 -9.14 12.34 -0.22
N GLU A 48 -7.95 12.95 -0.26
CA GLU A 48 -7.48 13.89 0.74
C GLU A 48 -8.32 15.16 0.78
N PHE A 49 -8.92 15.56 -0.35
CA PHE A 49 -9.77 16.75 -0.46
C PHE A 49 -11.26 16.41 -0.53
N HIS A 50 -11.65 15.14 -0.34
CA HIS A 50 -13.04 14.73 -0.49
C HIS A 50 -14.02 15.53 0.37
N GLU A 51 -13.73 15.69 1.66
CA GLU A 51 -14.58 16.47 2.58
C GLU A 51 -14.70 17.93 2.15
N TYR A 52 -13.61 18.53 1.65
CA TYR A 52 -13.59 19.90 1.13
C TYR A 52 -14.48 20.04 -0.11
N LEU A 53 -14.34 19.09 -1.05
CA LEU A 53 -15.06 19.10 -2.33
C LEU A 53 -16.58 18.91 -2.14
N VAL A 54 -17.01 18.01 -1.25
CA VAL A 54 -18.45 17.75 -1.01
C VAL A 54 -19.12 18.87 -0.20
N SER A 55 -18.36 19.54 0.66
CA SER A 55 -18.88 20.63 1.51
C SER A 55 -18.88 22.00 0.80
N GLU A 56 -18.36 22.06 -0.43
CA GLU A 56 -18.29 23.29 -1.21
C GLU A 56 -19.68 23.87 -1.48
N GLY A 57 -19.87 25.16 -1.18
CA GLY A 57 -21.17 25.85 -1.31
C GLY A 57 -22.17 25.59 -0.18
N ASN A 58 -21.91 24.61 0.69
CA ASN A 58 -22.82 24.20 1.77
C ASN A 58 -22.32 24.52 3.19
N CYS A 59 -21.11 25.07 3.33
CA CYS A 59 -20.51 25.40 4.62
C CYS A 59 -19.99 26.85 4.69
N SER A 60 -19.69 27.32 5.90
CA SER A 60 -19.14 28.66 6.10
C SER A 60 -17.75 28.80 5.46
N PRO A 61 -17.34 30.02 5.05
CA PRO A 61 -16.01 30.26 4.51
C PRO A 61 -14.87 29.76 5.41
N GLU A 62 -15.02 29.92 6.73
CA GLU A 62 -14.06 29.48 7.74
C GLU A 62 -13.95 27.96 7.77
N THR A 63 -15.08 27.26 7.71
CA THR A 63 -15.13 25.80 7.66
C THR A 63 -14.48 25.26 6.39
N SER A 64 -14.80 25.88 5.24
CA SER A 64 -14.21 25.53 3.95
C SER A 64 -12.68 25.69 3.96
N ALA A 65 -12.17 26.80 4.50
CA ALA A 65 -10.74 27.05 4.64
C ALA A 65 -10.05 26.00 5.54
N LEU A 66 -10.70 25.59 6.63
CA LEU A 66 -10.20 24.54 7.52
C LEU A 66 -10.10 23.19 6.81
N LEU A 67 -11.14 22.79 6.07
CA LEU A 67 -11.15 21.54 5.29
C LEU A 67 -10.10 21.54 4.20
N LEU A 68 -9.88 22.69 3.54
CA LEU A 68 -8.82 22.84 2.55
C LEU A 68 -7.43 22.62 3.17
N GLN A 69 -7.16 23.23 4.32
CA GLN A 69 -5.89 23.04 5.03
C GLN A 69 -5.70 21.58 5.46
N LYS A 70 -6.77 20.94 5.97
CA LYS A 70 -6.76 19.51 6.31
C LYS A 70 -6.39 18.65 5.10
N GLY A 71 -6.97 18.93 3.94
CA GLY A 71 -6.67 18.22 2.69
C GLY A 71 -5.22 18.40 2.23
N ILE A 72 -4.68 19.62 2.31
CA ILE A 72 -3.26 19.89 1.97
C ILE A 72 -2.32 19.10 2.89
N GLN A 73 -2.59 19.05 4.19
CA GLN A 73 -1.76 18.31 5.14
C GLN A 73 -1.84 16.80 4.88
N ALA A 74 -3.05 16.27 4.63
CA ALA A 74 -3.24 14.88 4.27
C ALA A 74 -2.49 14.52 2.98
N LEU A 75 -2.57 15.37 1.94
CA LEU A 75 -1.83 15.20 0.68
C LEU A 75 -0.33 15.08 0.92
N LYS A 76 0.26 16.03 1.67
CA LYS A 76 1.69 16.01 2.00
C LYS A 76 2.09 14.71 2.71
N GLN A 77 1.28 14.26 3.67
CA GLN A 77 1.56 13.03 4.41
C GLN A 77 1.49 11.79 3.52
N VAL A 78 0.45 11.67 2.68
CA VAL A 78 0.27 10.51 1.79
C VAL A 78 1.34 10.48 0.71
N SER A 79 1.70 11.61 0.10
CA SER A 79 2.80 11.70 -0.86
C SER A 79 4.15 11.29 -0.25
N LYS A 80 4.44 11.71 0.99
CA LYS A 80 5.65 11.28 1.71
C LYS A 80 5.65 9.78 1.99
N ARG A 81 4.51 9.22 2.42
CA ARG A 81 4.35 7.77 2.64
C ARG A 81 4.51 7.00 1.33
N TYR A 82 3.95 7.52 0.24
CA TYR A 82 4.04 6.92 -1.09
C TYR A 82 5.48 6.87 -1.58
N ALA A 83 6.23 7.99 -1.54
CA ALA A 83 7.64 8.02 -1.90
C ALA A 83 8.48 7.01 -1.08
N ARG A 84 8.23 6.91 0.23
CA ARG A 84 8.87 5.89 1.08
C ARG A 84 8.53 4.46 0.66
N ARG A 85 7.27 4.19 0.30
CA ARG A 85 6.84 2.87 -0.20
C ARG A 85 7.47 2.55 -1.54
N GLN A 86 7.56 3.52 -2.46
CA GLN A 86 8.23 3.33 -3.75
C GLN A 86 9.70 2.98 -3.55
N ASN A 87 10.44 3.76 -2.75
CA ASN A 87 11.84 3.47 -2.46
C ASN A 87 12.02 2.09 -1.82
N LYS A 88 11.16 1.74 -0.85
CA LYS A 88 11.17 0.40 -0.23
C LYS A 88 10.88 -0.69 -1.25
N TRP A 89 9.90 -0.49 -2.14
CA TRP A 89 9.51 -1.45 -3.16
C TRP A 89 10.63 -1.67 -4.19
N VAL A 90 11.21 -0.60 -4.74
CA VAL A 90 12.32 -0.66 -5.70
C VAL A 90 13.51 -1.40 -5.08
N ARG A 91 13.95 -1.00 -3.88
CA ARG A 91 15.05 -1.68 -3.20
C ARG A 91 14.75 -3.15 -2.92
N ASN A 92 13.54 -3.47 -2.48
CA ASN A 92 13.20 -4.85 -2.17
C ASN A 92 13.07 -5.73 -3.42
N ARG A 93 12.46 -5.19 -4.48
CA ARG A 93 12.21 -5.88 -5.75
C ARG A 93 13.51 -6.15 -6.50
N PHE A 94 14.37 -5.15 -6.60
CA PHE A 94 15.58 -5.23 -7.42
C PHE A 94 16.84 -5.58 -6.65
N LEU A 95 16.99 -5.21 -5.37
CA LEU A 95 18.25 -5.39 -4.64
C LEU A 95 18.21 -6.48 -3.56
N LYS A 96 17.05 -6.77 -2.95
CA LYS A 96 16.94 -7.72 -1.82
C LYS A 96 16.28 -9.07 -2.13
N ARG A 97 15.50 -9.17 -3.20
CA ARG A 97 14.78 -10.39 -3.63
C ARG A 97 14.92 -10.61 -5.14
N PRO A 98 16.14 -10.68 -5.69
CA PRO A 98 16.31 -10.82 -7.13
C PRO A 98 15.55 -12.06 -7.65
N GLY A 99 14.63 -11.84 -8.58
CA GLY A 99 14.13 -12.91 -9.44
C GLY A 99 15.26 -13.51 -10.28
N PRO A 100 15.04 -14.67 -10.92
CA PRO A 100 15.86 -14.98 -12.09
C PRO A 100 15.75 -13.80 -13.08
N ASN A 101 16.88 -13.37 -13.66
CA ASN A 101 16.97 -12.32 -14.69
C ASN A 101 16.68 -10.88 -14.22
N VAL A 102 17.05 -10.49 -13.00
CA VAL A 102 16.99 -9.06 -12.61
C VAL A 102 18.12 -8.29 -13.31
N PRO A 103 17.80 -7.21 -14.06
CA PRO A 103 18.82 -6.41 -14.72
C PRO A 103 19.71 -5.68 -13.70
N PRO A 104 20.97 -5.37 -14.04
CA PRO A 104 21.80 -4.47 -13.24
C PRO A 104 21.07 -3.15 -13.00
N VAL A 105 21.06 -2.69 -11.75
CA VAL A 105 20.46 -1.41 -11.37
C VAL A 105 21.56 -0.40 -11.13
N TYR A 106 21.51 0.73 -11.82
CA TYR A 106 22.44 1.84 -11.65
C TYR A 106 21.75 2.95 -10.85
N GLY A 107 22.40 3.42 -9.80
CA GLY A 107 21.90 4.52 -8.97
C GLY A 107 22.43 5.85 -9.51
N LEU A 108 21.54 6.82 -9.67
CA LEU A 108 21.88 8.20 -10.01
C LEU A 108 21.54 9.11 -8.83
N GLU A 109 22.42 10.05 -8.53
CA GLU A 109 22.26 10.94 -7.37
C GLU A 109 21.45 12.16 -7.78
N VAL A 110 20.33 12.40 -7.08
CA VAL A 110 19.35 13.45 -7.43
C VAL A 110 19.16 14.47 -6.29
N SER A 111 20.05 14.47 -5.29
CA SER A 111 19.93 15.35 -4.12
C SER A 111 20.05 16.84 -4.45
N ASP A 112 20.85 17.22 -5.46
CA ASP A 112 21.04 18.60 -5.88
C ASP A 112 20.56 18.82 -7.34
N LEU A 113 19.50 19.61 -7.49
CA LEU A 113 18.92 19.92 -8.79
C LEU A 113 19.81 20.81 -9.66
N LEU A 114 20.69 21.61 -9.07
CA LEU A 114 21.62 22.47 -9.82
C LEU A 114 22.69 21.67 -10.54
N ARG A 115 22.96 20.45 -10.07
CA ARG A 115 23.95 19.54 -10.63
C ARG A 115 23.35 18.42 -11.47
N TRP A 116 22.07 18.55 -11.86
CA TRP A 116 21.36 17.54 -12.65
C TRP A 116 22.14 17.07 -13.89
N GLU A 117 22.75 18.02 -14.61
CA GLU A 117 23.51 17.71 -15.82
C GLU A 117 24.67 16.75 -15.54
N GLU A 118 25.45 17.01 -14.48
CA GLU A 118 26.65 16.26 -14.13
C GLU A 118 26.35 14.98 -13.35
N ASP A 119 25.40 15.03 -12.41
CA ASP A 119 25.15 13.93 -11.47
C ASP A 119 24.08 12.94 -11.97
N VAL A 120 23.26 13.33 -12.96
CA VAL A 120 22.14 12.52 -13.47
C VAL A 120 22.21 12.33 -14.99
N LEU A 121 22.19 13.41 -15.78
CA LEU A 121 22.00 13.30 -17.23
C LEU A 121 23.21 12.65 -17.92
N LYS A 122 24.42 13.20 -17.73
CA LYS A 122 25.64 12.64 -18.35
C LYS A 122 25.87 11.18 -17.94
N PRO A 123 25.83 10.80 -16.65
CA PRO A 123 26.00 9.40 -16.28
C PRO A 123 24.91 8.49 -16.86
N ALA A 124 23.65 8.94 -16.92
CA ALA A 124 22.57 8.17 -17.52
C ALA A 124 22.83 7.88 -19.01
N LEU A 125 23.23 8.91 -19.77
CA LEU A 125 23.55 8.77 -21.19
C LEU A 125 24.73 7.83 -21.40
N GLU A 126 25.80 7.96 -20.62
CA GLU A 126 26.97 7.08 -20.69
C GLU A 126 26.63 5.61 -20.40
N ILE A 127 25.76 5.36 -19.42
CA ILE A 127 25.29 4.01 -19.09
C ILE A 127 24.50 3.41 -20.27
N VAL A 128 23.57 4.19 -20.84
CA VAL A 128 22.73 3.75 -21.96
C VAL A 128 23.57 3.51 -23.21
N GLU A 129 24.49 4.42 -23.53
CA GLU A 129 25.38 4.29 -24.68
C GLU A 129 26.28 3.06 -24.56
N SER A 130 26.89 2.87 -23.38
CA SER A 130 27.72 1.69 -23.10
C SER A 130 26.91 0.41 -23.28
N PHE A 131 25.67 0.37 -22.79
CA PHE A 131 24.78 -0.77 -22.96
C PHE A 131 24.46 -1.06 -24.43
N ILE A 132 24.12 -0.04 -25.22
CA ILE A 132 23.81 -0.19 -26.66
C ILE A 132 25.04 -0.73 -27.42
N GLN A 133 26.24 -0.32 -27.04
CA GLN A 133 27.50 -0.75 -27.67
C GLN A 133 28.05 -2.07 -27.13
N GLY A 134 27.38 -2.71 -26.17
CA GLY A 134 27.84 -3.94 -25.53
C GLY A 134 29.08 -3.77 -24.64
N ARG A 135 29.40 -2.53 -24.24
CA ARG A 135 30.51 -2.20 -23.33
C ARG A 135 30.02 -2.17 -21.88
N LYS A 136 30.92 -2.41 -20.92
CA LYS A 136 30.62 -2.24 -19.51
C LYS A 136 30.58 -0.74 -19.18
N PRO A 137 29.51 -0.20 -18.57
CA PRO A 137 29.47 1.19 -18.14
C PRO A 137 30.59 1.53 -17.15
N PRO A 138 31.07 2.79 -17.11
CA PRO A 138 32.11 3.22 -16.16
C PRO A 138 31.61 3.22 -14.71
N VAL A 139 30.30 3.38 -14.52
CA VAL A 139 29.64 3.34 -13.22
C VAL A 139 29.33 1.89 -12.84
N GLU A 140 29.72 1.49 -11.64
CA GLU A 140 29.37 0.16 -11.10
C GLU A 140 27.88 0.12 -10.69
N PRO A 141 27.18 -0.99 -10.99
CA PRO A 141 25.80 -1.17 -10.55
C PRO A 141 25.71 -1.23 -9.02
N VAL A 142 24.54 -0.84 -8.48
CA VAL A 142 24.26 -0.86 -7.05
C VAL A 142 24.40 -2.28 -6.52
N LYS A 143 25.24 -2.43 -5.48
CA LYS A 143 25.51 -3.72 -4.85
C LYS A 143 24.22 -4.38 -4.38
N MET A 144 24.04 -5.62 -4.80
CA MET A 144 22.93 -6.47 -4.41
C MET A 144 23.29 -7.14 -3.08
N GLU A 145 22.56 -6.81 -2.02
CA GLU A 145 22.64 -7.53 -0.74
C GLU A 145 21.92 -8.87 -0.90
N CYS A 146 22.59 -9.85 -1.50
CA CYS A 146 22.10 -11.23 -1.50
C CYS A 146 22.35 -11.82 -0.10
N ASP A 147 21.28 -11.89 0.69
CA ASP A 147 21.32 -12.68 1.91
C ASP A 147 21.11 -14.14 1.51
N VAL A 148 22.23 -14.85 1.29
CA VAL A 148 22.24 -16.24 0.80
C VAL A 148 21.61 -17.19 1.81
N ASN A 149 21.54 -16.80 3.09
CA ASN A 149 21.13 -17.66 4.20
C ASN A 149 19.63 -17.62 4.53
N GLU A 150 18.86 -16.66 4.02
CA GLU A 150 17.42 -16.58 4.28
C GLU A 150 16.61 -16.83 3.00
N ASN A 151 15.92 -17.98 2.92
CA ASN A 151 14.99 -18.22 1.82
C ASN A 151 13.70 -17.39 2.02
N LYS A 152 13.73 -16.15 1.54
CA LYS A 152 12.61 -15.20 1.58
C LYS A 152 11.39 -15.62 0.74
N ARG A 153 11.46 -16.77 0.05
CA ARG A 153 10.39 -17.37 -0.76
C ARG A 153 9.88 -18.70 -0.22
N SER A 154 10.46 -19.22 0.87
CA SER A 154 9.86 -20.37 1.54
C SER A 154 8.45 -20.01 2.00
N HIS A 155 7.52 -20.95 1.93
CA HIS A 155 6.21 -20.80 2.55
C HIS A 155 6.03 -21.93 3.54
N ARG A 156 5.49 -21.60 4.71
CA ARG A 156 5.17 -22.56 5.77
C ARG A 156 3.77 -22.26 6.27
N VAL A 157 2.97 -23.29 6.46
CA VAL A 157 1.63 -23.14 7.03
C VAL A 157 1.76 -23.29 8.54
N CYS A 158 1.27 -22.30 9.28
CA CYS A 158 1.15 -22.40 10.73
C CYS A 158 -0.09 -23.22 11.05
N GLU A 159 0.08 -24.46 11.52
CA GLU A 159 -1.03 -25.38 11.81
C GLU A 159 -1.97 -24.86 12.90
N LEU A 160 -1.47 -24.05 13.86
CA LEU A 160 -2.29 -23.52 14.95
C LEU A 160 -3.27 -22.42 14.51
N CYS A 161 -2.93 -21.59 13.51
CA CYS A 161 -3.83 -20.52 13.07
C CYS A 161 -4.23 -20.62 11.59
N ASN A 162 -3.83 -21.70 10.93
CA ASN A 162 -3.99 -21.94 9.50
C ASN A 162 -3.57 -20.76 8.59
N ARG A 163 -2.50 -20.02 8.94
CA ARG A 163 -1.97 -18.93 8.10
C ARG A 163 -0.71 -19.37 7.37
N VAL A 164 -0.64 -19.03 6.08
CA VAL A 164 0.58 -19.15 5.28
C VAL A 164 1.55 -18.03 5.67
N ILE A 165 2.76 -18.41 6.05
CA ILE A 165 3.85 -17.48 6.39
C ILE A 165 4.92 -17.64 5.31
N ILE A 166 5.30 -16.53 4.71
CA ILE A 166 6.27 -16.48 3.62
C ILE A 166 7.58 -15.94 4.18
N GLY A 167 8.64 -16.74 4.05
CA GLY A 167 9.99 -16.44 4.49
C GLY A 167 10.37 -17.13 5.81
N ASP A 168 11.58 -17.68 5.85
CA ASP A 168 12.09 -18.40 7.02
C ASP A 168 12.29 -17.49 8.24
N ARG A 169 12.60 -16.20 8.02
CA ARG A 169 12.74 -15.23 9.09
C ARG A 169 11.41 -14.87 9.74
N GLU A 170 10.37 -14.68 8.93
CA GLU A 170 9.01 -14.43 9.39
C GLU A 170 8.45 -15.64 10.15
N TRP A 171 8.79 -16.85 9.68
CA TRP A 171 8.48 -18.09 10.40
C TRP A 171 9.23 -18.17 11.74
N ALA A 172 10.55 -17.97 11.74
CA ALA A 172 11.38 -17.99 12.94
C ALA A 172 10.93 -16.94 13.97
N GLY A 173 10.60 -15.73 13.52
CA GLY A 173 10.05 -14.68 14.38
C GLY A 173 8.74 -15.11 15.04
N ARG A 174 7.87 -15.83 14.31
CA ARG A 174 6.65 -16.37 14.90
C ARG A 174 6.90 -17.49 15.90
N VAL A 175 7.87 -18.37 15.63
CA VAL A 175 8.31 -19.44 16.55
C VAL A 175 8.89 -18.84 17.84
N LEU A 176 9.78 -17.85 17.70
CA LEU A 176 10.54 -17.28 18.81
C LEU A 176 9.76 -16.26 19.65
N ALA A 177 8.83 -15.50 19.07
CA ALA A 177 8.10 -14.44 19.77
C ALA A 177 6.88 -14.94 20.59
N GLY A 178 6.79 -16.23 20.92
CA GLY A 178 5.63 -16.78 21.65
C GLY A 178 4.30 -16.67 20.86
N GLY A 179 4.38 -16.52 19.54
CA GLY A 179 3.22 -16.36 18.67
C GLY A 179 2.37 -17.64 18.58
N PHE A 180 2.95 -18.80 18.90
CA PHE A 180 2.19 -20.04 19.07
C PHE A 180 1.47 -20.08 20.42
N ASP A 181 2.14 -19.75 21.54
CA ASP A 181 1.53 -19.72 22.88
C ASP A 181 0.35 -18.74 22.98
N THR A 182 0.48 -17.58 22.35
CA THR A 182 -0.61 -16.58 22.29
C THR A 182 -1.80 -17.09 21.48
N VAL A 183 -1.54 -17.81 20.38
CA VAL A 183 -2.59 -18.41 19.54
C VAL A 183 -3.26 -19.58 20.26
N ILE A 184 -2.50 -20.44 20.94
CA ILE A 184 -3.04 -21.53 21.77
C ILE A 184 -3.96 -20.96 22.85
N THR A 185 -3.52 -19.90 23.53
CA THR A 185 -4.31 -19.24 24.58
C THR A 185 -5.60 -18.62 24.02
N ALA A 186 -5.53 -18.00 22.84
CA ALA A 186 -6.71 -17.45 22.16
C ALA A 186 -7.69 -18.54 21.70
N MET A 187 -7.19 -19.65 21.14
CA MET A 187 -8.01 -20.79 20.73
C MET A 187 -8.68 -21.48 21.92
N HIS A 188 -7.97 -21.66 23.04
CA HIS A 188 -8.55 -22.19 24.28
C HIS A 188 -9.64 -21.25 24.82
N ARG A 189 -9.46 -19.93 24.71
CA ARG A 189 -10.48 -18.96 25.10
C ARG A 189 -11.73 -19.03 24.21
N GLU A 190 -11.57 -19.10 22.89
CA GLU A 190 -12.68 -19.27 21.94
C GLU A 190 -13.42 -20.60 22.16
N GLN A 191 -12.70 -21.69 22.48
CA GLN A 191 -13.29 -22.98 22.82
C GLN A 191 -14.05 -22.93 24.16
N CYS A 192 -13.52 -22.25 25.19
CA CYS A 192 -14.23 -22.05 26.45
C CYS A 192 -15.45 -21.13 26.30
N GLU A 193 -15.39 -20.07 25.49
CA GLU A 193 -16.53 -19.19 25.18
C GLU A 193 -17.61 -19.94 24.36
N ALA A 194 -17.21 -20.80 23.41
CA ALA A 194 -18.13 -21.68 22.68
C ALA A 194 -18.78 -22.75 23.57
N VAL A 195 -18.03 -23.33 24.52
CA VAL A 195 -18.57 -24.27 25.54
C VAL A 195 -19.52 -23.55 26.50
N SER A 196 -19.25 -22.28 26.81
CA SER A 196 -20.12 -21.46 27.67
C SER A 196 -21.44 -21.10 26.99
N LEU A 197 -21.43 -20.87 25.68
CA LEU A 197 -22.64 -20.63 24.87
C LEU A 197 -23.43 -21.91 24.57
N ALA A 198 -22.77 -23.08 24.57
CA ALA A 198 -23.42 -24.38 24.40
C ALA A 198 -24.06 -24.94 25.69
N GLY A 199 -23.81 -24.31 26.85
CA GLY A 199 -24.32 -24.75 28.16
C GLY A 199 -25.73 -24.26 28.52
N SER A 200 -26.37 -23.43 27.68
CA SER A 200 -27.71 -22.88 27.95
C SER A 200 -28.71 -23.22 26.84
N ALA A 201 -29.55 -24.21 27.17
CA ALA A 201 -30.88 -24.51 26.63
C ALA A 201 -31.03 -25.33 25.33
N TRP A 202 -31.44 -26.59 25.50
CA TRP A 202 -32.31 -27.38 24.61
C TRP A 202 -33.74 -27.41 25.23
N PRO A 203 -34.78 -28.02 24.61
CA PRO A 203 -35.41 -27.78 23.29
C PRO A 203 -36.94 -27.58 23.43
N ASP A 204 -37.66 -27.23 22.36
CA ASP A 204 -39.01 -27.75 22.03
C ASP A 204 -39.59 -27.01 20.80
N ASP A 205 -39.28 -27.48 19.60
CA ASP A 205 -40.15 -27.27 18.43
C ASP A 205 -39.86 -28.32 17.34
N PRO A 206 -40.81 -29.22 17.00
CA PRO A 206 -40.59 -30.27 16.02
C PRO A 206 -41.13 -29.86 14.65
N GLN A 207 -40.32 -29.20 13.82
CA GLN A 207 -40.41 -29.33 12.36
C GLN A 207 -39.16 -28.80 11.62
N HIS A 208 -38.58 -29.70 10.83
CA HIS A 208 -37.54 -29.51 9.80
C HIS A 208 -36.06 -29.36 10.19
N MET A 209 -35.44 -30.54 10.41
CA MET A 209 -34.20 -30.93 9.73
C MET A 209 -34.30 -30.69 8.22
N ILE A 210 -33.33 -30.02 7.57
CA ILE A 210 -32.57 -30.46 6.38
C ILE A 210 -31.24 -29.68 6.32
N LEU A 211 -30.15 -30.40 6.65
CA LEU A 211 -28.74 -30.26 6.23
C LEU A 211 -27.89 -29.06 6.72
N GLY A 212 -27.24 -29.30 7.86
CA GLY A 212 -25.90 -28.77 8.15
C GLY A 212 -24.77 -29.61 7.52
N PHE A 213 -23.63 -28.95 7.34
CA PHE A 213 -22.28 -29.51 7.28
C PHE A 213 -21.93 -30.54 6.20
N GLN A 214 -21.49 -30.03 5.04
CA GLN A 214 -20.49 -30.58 4.11
C GLN A 214 -20.05 -29.41 3.19
N GLY A 215 -18.79 -29.07 2.92
CA GLY A 215 -17.52 -29.59 3.35
C GLY A 215 -16.43 -28.55 3.04
N LEU A 216 -15.38 -28.56 3.86
CA LEU A 216 -14.03 -28.24 3.41
C LEU A 216 -13.65 -29.16 2.23
N PHE A 217 -12.65 -28.72 1.46
CA PHE A 217 -12.10 -29.32 0.24
C PHE A 217 -12.88 -29.00 -1.04
N THR A 218 -12.39 -28.04 -1.82
CA THR A 218 -11.82 -28.25 -3.17
C THR A 218 -11.50 -26.89 -3.79
N ALA A 219 -10.21 -26.51 -3.84
CA ALA A 219 -9.63 -25.64 -4.87
C ALA A 219 -8.10 -25.53 -4.65
N CYS A 220 -7.43 -26.67 -4.73
CA CYS A 220 -6.05 -26.72 -5.19
C CYS A 220 -6.08 -27.59 -6.44
N ALA A 221 -6.05 -26.93 -7.59
CA ALA A 221 -5.65 -27.44 -8.89
C ALA A 221 -4.98 -26.28 -9.61
#